data_AF-A0A3E5GPM4-F1
#
_entry.id   AF-A0A3E5GPM4-F1
#
_cell.length_a   1.000
_cell.length_b   1.000
_cell.length_c   1.000
_cell.angle_alpha   90.00
_cell.angle_beta   90.00
_cell.angle_gamma   90.00
#
_symmetry.space_group_name_H-M   'P 1'
#
loop_
_entity.id
_entity.type
_entity.pdbx_description
1 polymer ?
#
loop_
_entity_poly.entity_id
_entity_poly.type
_entity_poly.pdbx_seq_one_letter_code
_entity_poly.pdbx_strand_id
1 'polypeptide(L)'
;MARATKASTFEKKLAEAMKNMGTYREEYNEAIRICAELLAERESIKKMLNDEDYVMRTPGVITVEKLRADIAKYLDMLCLSPRVFEKTSVKEKPKVSKLDAALGALMNG
;
A
#
# COMPACT_ATOMS: atom_id res chain seq x y z
N MET A 1 7.10 14.10 18.97
CA MET A 1 6.74 12.67 19.12
C MET A 1 5.34 12.28 18.60
N ALA A 2 4.50 13.19 18.07
CA ALA A 2 3.13 12.85 17.63
C ALA A 2 2.99 12.35 16.16
N ARG A 3 4.07 12.33 15.36
CA ARG A 3 4.01 11.94 13.92
C ARG A 3 3.96 10.40 13.73
N ALA A 4 4.48 9.63 14.70
CA ALA A 4 4.69 8.19 14.56
C ALA A 4 3.41 7.33 14.63
N THR A 5 2.38 7.76 15.37
CA THR A 5 1.17 6.93 15.59
C THR A 5 0.29 6.81 14.35
N LYS A 6 0.20 7.85 13.53
CA LYS A 6 -0.61 7.80 12.29
C LYS A 6 0.09 7.05 11.17
N ALA A 7 1.38 7.33 10.94
CA ALA A 7 2.15 6.67 9.89
C ALA A 7 2.22 5.15 10.13
N SER A 8 2.59 4.71 11.34
CA SER A 8 2.61 3.27 11.66
C SER A 8 1.25 2.58 11.53
N THR A 9 0.15 3.30 11.73
CA THR A 9 -1.20 2.76 11.49
C THR A 9 -1.47 2.56 9.98
N PHE A 10 -1.07 3.51 9.15
CA PHE A 10 -1.19 3.38 7.69
C PHE A 10 -0.28 2.28 7.14
N GLU A 11 0.92 2.15 7.69
CA GLU A 11 1.88 1.10 7.32
C GLU A 11 1.29 -0.30 7.53
N LYS A 12 0.72 -0.55 8.72
CA LYS A 12 0.03 -1.81 9.04
C LYS A 12 -1.14 -2.07 8.09
N LYS A 13 -1.98 -1.06 7.85
CA LYS A 13 -3.14 -1.18 6.95
C LYS A 13 -2.74 -1.49 5.52
N LEU A 14 -1.68 -0.85 5.00
CA LEU A 14 -1.15 -1.11 3.67
C LEU A 14 -0.57 -2.52 3.56
N ALA A 15 0.22 -2.96 4.55
CA ALA A 15 0.77 -4.31 4.59
C ALA A 15 -0.34 -5.38 4.67
N GLU A 16 -1.37 -5.17 5.49
CA GLU A 16 -2.54 -6.05 5.58
C GLU A 16 -3.32 -6.09 4.25
N ALA A 17 -3.54 -4.95 3.61
CA ALA A 17 -4.20 -4.89 2.31
C ALA A 17 -3.42 -5.68 1.24
N MET A 18 -2.09 -5.52 1.19
CA MET A 18 -1.24 -6.27 0.26
C MET A 18 -1.24 -7.77 0.57
N LYS A 19 -1.28 -8.16 1.85
CA LYS A 19 -1.40 -9.57 2.24
C LYS A 19 -2.74 -10.17 1.82
N ASN A 20 -3.83 -9.44 2.01
CA ASN A 20 -5.17 -9.85 1.60
C ASN A 20 -5.28 -10.02 0.08
N MET A 21 -4.56 -9.20 -0.70
CA MET A 21 -4.49 -9.32 -2.15
C MET A 21 -3.41 -10.30 -2.63
N GLY A 22 -2.61 -10.88 -1.74
CA GLY A 22 -1.51 -11.78 -2.11
C GLY A 22 -0.33 -11.10 -2.83
N THR A 23 -0.23 -9.78 -2.78
CA THR A 23 0.83 -8.99 -3.44
C THR A 23 1.96 -8.60 -2.49
N TYR A 24 1.84 -8.87 -1.19
CA TYR A 24 2.85 -8.52 -0.21
C TYR A 24 4.19 -9.22 -0.45
N ARG A 25 5.26 -8.43 -0.44
CA ARG A 25 6.65 -8.89 -0.47
C ARG A 25 7.51 -7.96 0.38
N GLU A 26 8.59 -8.48 0.96
CA GLU A 26 9.47 -7.71 1.85
C GLU A 26 10.20 -6.57 1.13
N GLU A 27 10.43 -6.72 -0.17
CA GLU A 27 11.03 -5.71 -1.04
C GLU A 27 10.17 -4.44 -1.13
N TYR A 28 8.88 -4.53 -0.80
CA TYR A 28 7.97 -3.39 -0.77
C TYR A 28 7.93 -2.67 0.57
N ASN A 29 8.64 -3.13 1.62
CA ASN A 29 8.56 -2.53 2.95
C ASN A 29 8.88 -1.03 2.97
N GLU A 30 9.92 -0.61 2.25
CA GLU A 30 10.28 0.81 2.17
C GLU A 30 9.22 1.62 1.42
N ALA A 31 8.64 1.05 0.35
CA ALA A 31 7.55 1.67 -0.39
C ALA A 31 6.26 1.80 0.45
N ILE A 32 5.95 0.79 1.25
CA ILE A 32 4.83 0.80 2.20
C ILE A 32 5.04 1.91 3.22
N ARG A 33 6.25 2.00 3.79
CA ARG A 33 6.63 3.04 4.75
C ARG A 33 6.48 4.44 4.18
N ILE A 34 7.06 4.71 3.00
CA ILE A 34 6.97 6.03 2.35
C ILE A 34 5.50 6.37 2.06
N CYS A 35 4.72 5.41 1.53
CA CYS A 35 3.30 5.63 1.26
C CYS A 35 2.52 5.97 2.54
N ALA A 36 2.83 5.28 3.64
CA ALA A 36 2.22 5.54 4.95
C ALA A 36 2.55 6.95 5.50
N GLU A 37 3.80 7.40 5.32
CA GLU A 37 4.22 8.76 5.68
C GLU A 37 3.49 9.82 4.86
N LEU A 38 3.36 9.62 3.54
CA LEU A 38 2.63 10.53 2.64
C LEU A 38 1.13 10.60 2.99
N LEU A 39 0.51 9.48 3.32
CA LEU A 39 -0.88 9.43 3.78
C LEU A 39 -1.09 10.23 5.08
N ALA A 40 -0.18 10.05 6.05
CA ALA A 40 -0.23 10.77 7.31
C ALA A 40 -0.01 12.28 7.14
N GLU A 41 0.90 12.68 6.25
CA GLU A 41 1.14 14.08 5.91
C GLU A 41 -0.07 14.71 5.23
N ARG A 42 -0.65 14.05 4.23
CA ARG A 42 -1.85 14.51 3.55
C ARG A 42 -3.02 14.69 4.51
N GLU A 43 -3.24 13.77 5.45
CA GLU A 43 -4.28 13.94 6.48
C GLU A 43 -3.99 15.14 7.38
N SER A 44 -2.74 15.35 7.75
CA SER A 44 -2.36 16.44 8.65
C SER A 44 -2.58 17.79 7.98
N ILE A 45 -2.18 17.94 6.71
CA ILE A 45 -2.42 19.15 5.93
C ILE A 45 -3.92 19.35 5.70
N LYS A 46 -4.65 18.30 5.31
CA LYS A 46 -6.09 18.39 5.07
C LYS A 46 -6.87 18.86 6.31
N LYS A 47 -6.45 18.49 7.52
CA LYS A 47 -7.08 18.96 8.77
C LYS A 47 -6.87 20.45 9.06
N MET A 48 -5.85 21.07 8.46
CA MET A 48 -5.55 22.48 8.62
C MET A 48 -6.25 23.35 7.57
N LEU A 49 -6.78 22.75 6.50
CA LEU A 49 -7.46 23.45 5.41
C LEU A 49 -8.95 23.65 5.71
N ASN A 50 -9.48 24.79 5.30
CA ASN A 50 -10.91 25.11 5.29
C ASN A 50 -11.43 25.24 3.84
N ASP A 51 -12.73 25.49 3.68
CA ASP A 51 -13.35 25.58 2.35
C ASP A 51 -12.86 26.78 1.53
N GLU A 52 -12.54 27.91 2.18
CA GLU A 52 -11.99 29.09 1.52
C GLU A 52 -10.59 28.82 0.95
N ASP A 53 -9.77 28.01 1.63
CA ASP A 53 -8.45 27.61 1.16
C ASP A 53 -8.53 26.90 -0.19
N TYR A 54 -9.58 26.10 -0.40
CA TYR A 54 -9.84 25.41 -1.66
C TYR A 54 -10.26 26.36 -2.77
N VAL A 55 -11.07 27.38 -2.46
CA VAL A 55 -11.47 28.42 -3.42
C VAL A 55 -10.26 29.27 -3.83
N MET A 56 -9.44 29.67 -2.85
CA MET A 56 -8.24 30.49 -3.06
C MET A 56 -7.04 29.69 -3.58
N ARG A 57 -7.17 28.36 -3.63
CA ARG A 57 -6.13 27.42 -4.05
C ARG A 57 -4.79 27.69 -3.35
N THR A 58 -4.82 27.75 -2.02
CA THR A 58 -3.64 28.06 -1.20
C THR A 58 -2.53 27.01 -1.39
N PRO A 59 -1.26 27.32 -1.02
CA PRO A 59 -0.16 26.37 -1.12
C PRO A 59 -0.42 25.02 -0.43
N GLY A 60 -1.22 25.02 0.64
CA GLY A 60 -1.64 23.79 1.32
C GLY A 60 -2.54 22.90 0.43
N VAL A 61 -3.47 23.50 -0.31
CA VAL A 61 -4.31 22.78 -1.29
C VAL A 61 -3.47 22.23 -2.42
N ILE A 62 -2.56 23.03 -2.98
CA ILE A 62 -1.63 22.59 -4.04
C ILE A 62 -0.78 21.41 -3.56
N THR A 63 -0.29 21.48 -2.31
CA THR A 63 0.48 20.38 -1.71
C THR A 63 -0.37 19.12 -1.55
N VAL A 64 -1.61 19.24 -1.08
CA VAL A 64 -2.54 18.10 -0.98
C VAL A 64 -2.85 17.48 -2.35
N GLU A 65 -2.99 18.29 -3.40
CA GLU A 65 -3.17 17.82 -4.77
C GLU A 65 -1.96 17.03 -5.28
N LYS A 66 -0.74 17.55 -5.06
CA LYS A 66 0.50 16.85 -5.40
C LYS A 66 0.65 15.53 -4.64
N LEU A 67 0.42 15.55 -3.32
CA LEU A 67 0.46 14.35 -2.49
C LEU A 67 -0.54 13.29 -2.96
N ARG A 68 -1.73 13.67 -3.47
CA ARG A 68 -2.69 12.71 -4.06
C ARG A 68 -2.10 11.99 -5.27
N ALA A 69 -1.42 12.72 -6.17
CA ALA A 69 -0.79 12.14 -7.33
C ALA A 69 0.35 11.19 -6.94
N ASP A 70 1.17 11.56 -5.97
CA ASP A 70 2.27 10.71 -5.52
C ASP A 70 1.77 9.47 -4.76
N ILE A 71 0.77 9.61 -3.89
CA ILE A 71 0.11 8.47 -3.22
C ILE A 71 -0.43 7.48 -4.26
N ALA A 72 -1.07 7.96 -5.33
CA ALA A 72 -1.57 7.08 -6.39
C ALA A 72 -0.44 6.27 -7.05
N LYS A 73 0.72 6.89 -7.32
CA LYS A 73 1.90 6.18 -7.86
C LYS A 73 2.41 5.09 -6.91
N TYR A 74 2.49 5.40 -5.61
CA TYR A 74 2.93 4.41 -4.62
C TYR A 74 1.90 3.28 -4.47
N LEU A 75 0.60 3.56 -4.47
CA LEU A 75 -0.44 2.53 -4.44
C LEU A 75 -0.39 1.62 -5.68
N ASP A 76 -0.11 2.18 -6.86
CA ASP A 76 0.14 1.41 -8.07
C ASP A 76 1.38 0.51 -7.92
N MET A 77 2.48 1.05 -7.37
CA MET A 77 3.71 0.28 -7.13
C MET A 77 3.51 -0.87 -6.14
N LEU A 78 2.65 -0.68 -5.14
CA LEU A 78 2.24 -1.71 -4.18
C LEU A 78 1.20 -2.69 -4.75
N CYS A 79 0.84 -2.55 -6.03
CA CYS A 79 -0.18 -3.36 -6.71
C CYS A 79 -1.54 -3.34 -5.98
N LEU A 80 -1.84 -2.24 -5.29
CA LEU A 80 -3.10 -2.05 -4.56
C LEU A 80 -4.22 -1.49 -5.43
N SER A 81 -3.93 -1.09 -6.66
CA SER A 81 -4.91 -0.62 -7.63
C SER A 81 -5.41 -1.78 -8.53
N PRO A 82 -6.71 -1.83 -8.86
CA PRO A 82 -7.28 -2.89 -9.70
C PRO A 82 -6.58 -3.05 -11.05
N ARG A 83 -6.23 -1.91 -11.66
CA ARG A 83 -5.56 -1.84 -12.96
C ARG A 83 -4.18 -2.50 -12.96
N VAL A 84 -3.42 -2.35 -11.88
CA VAL A 84 -2.09 -2.97 -11.76
C VAL A 84 -2.23 -4.42 -11.34
N PHE A 85 -3.15 -4.73 -10.43
CA PHE A 85 -3.40 -6.09 -9.97
C PHE A 85 -3.69 -7.07 -11.11
N GLU A 86 -4.57 -6.70 -12.04
CA GLU A 86 -4.90 -7.53 -13.22
C GLU A 86 -3.69 -7.80 -14.12
N LYS A 87 -2.78 -6.83 -14.24
CA LYS A 87 -1.55 -6.97 -15.04
C LYS A 87 -0.48 -7.79 -14.34
N THR A 88 -0.39 -7.64 -13.02
CA THR A 88 0.68 -8.25 -12.23
C THR A 88 0.46 -9.73 -11.97
N SER A 89 -0.74 -10.27 -12.31
CA SER A 89 -1.07 -11.71 -12.30
C SER A 89 -0.25 -12.45 -11.25
N VAL A 90 -0.61 -12.22 -9.98
CA VAL A 90 0.03 -12.82 -8.81
C VAL A 90 0.30 -14.28 -9.16
N LYS A 91 1.59 -14.64 -9.28
CA LYS A 91 2.01 -16.02 -9.47
C LYS A 91 1.32 -16.80 -8.34
N GLU A 92 0.25 -17.53 -8.65
CA GLU A 92 -0.31 -18.49 -7.72
C GLU A 92 0.88 -19.28 -7.21
N LYS A 93 1.01 -19.42 -5.87
CA LYS A 93 2.00 -20.35 -5.31
C LYS A 93 1.87 -21.63 -6.13
N PRO A 94 2.96 -22.17 -6.70
CA PRO A 94 2.87 -23.33 -7.57
C PRO A 94 2.05 -24.38 -6.84
N LYS A 95 0.90 -24.75 -7.42
CA LYS A 95 0.06 -25.82 -6.85
C LYS A 95 0.97 -27.02 -6.72
N VAL A 96 1.18 -27.47 -5.48
CA VAL A 96 1.96 -28.68 -5.19
C VAL A 96 1.39 -29.77 -6.09
N SER A 97 2.22 -30.35 -6.96
CA SER A 97 1.70 -31.33 -7.90
C SER A 97 1.14 -32.51 -7.12
N LYS A 98 0.13 -33.20 -7.67
CA LYS A 98 -0.40 -34.41 -7.02
C LYS A 98 0.70 -35.44 -6.72
N LEU A 99 1.77 -35.42 -7.52
CA LEU A 99 2.95 -36.26 -7.35
C LEU A 99 3.79 -35.82 -6.14
N ASP A 100 4.06 -34.53 -5.98
CA ASP A 100 4.81 -33.98 -4.84
C ASP A 100 4.07 -34.22 -3.50
N ALA A 101 2.74 -34.12 -3.52
CA ALA A 101 1.91 -34.44 -2.37
C ALA A 101 1.99 -35.93 -1.98
N ALA A 102 2.02 -36.83 -2.97
CA ALA A 102 2.14 -38.27 -2.73
C ALA A 102 3.55 -38.66 -2.24
N LEU A 103 4.60 -38.07 -2.80
CA LEU A 103 5.98 -38.26 -2.35
C LEU A 103 6.19 -37.77 -0.92
N GLY A 104 5.64 -36.60 -0.56
CA GLY A 104 5.69 -36.09 0.81
C GLY A 104 4.98 -37.00 1.82
N ALA A 105 3.88 -37.65 1.42
CA ALA A 105 3.18 -38.62 2.27
C ALA A 105 3.95 -39.93 2.45
N LEU A 106 4.68 -40.37 1.42
CA LEU A 106 5.51 -41.58 1.46
C LEU A 106 6.82 -41.41 2.23
N MET A 107 7.39 -40.20 2.24
CA MET A 107 8.67 -39.93 2.93
C MET A 107 8.53 -39.64 4.43
N ASN A 108 7.31 -39.39 4.91
CA ASN A 108 7.02 -39.06 6.32
C ASN A 108 6.27 -40.18 7.06
N GLY A 109 6.07 -41.35 6.44
CA GLY A 109 5.53 -42.57 7.06
C GLY A 109 6.59 -43.66 7.12
#